data_AF-A0AAP8GPL1-F1
#
_entry.id   AF-A0AAP8GPL1-F1
#
_cell.length_a   1.000
_cell.length_b   1.000
_cell.length_c   1.000
_cell.angle_alpha   90.00
_cell.angle_beta   90.00
_cell.angle_gamma   90.00
#
_symmetry.space_group_name_H-M   'P 1'
#
loop_
_entity.id
_entity.type
_entity.pdbx_description
1 polymer ?
#
loop_
_entity_poly.entity_id
_entity_poly.type
_entity_poly.pdbx_seq_one_letter_code
_entity_poly.pdbx_strand_id
1 'polypeptide(L)'
;MKDFKGTPGKWSFSHNCVSDDNVACIEINSSESLHEIAYLQSTPPNIGGDGQTSFDKTIANAHLIAAAPDLLDALQSLFENYKQLADSGDAGNWRLEDEPAGKKALHAINKALGKE
;
A
#
# COMPACT_ATOMS: atom_id res chain seq x y z
N MET A 1 -7.85 7.45 14.25
CA MET A 1 -7.10 6.47 13.44
C MET A 1 -5.78 6.19 14.11
N LYS A 2 -5.20 5.00 13.95
CA LYS A 2 -3.91 4.68 14.56
C LYS A 2 -2.80 5.30 13.70
N ASP A 3 -1.82 5.91 14.35
CA ASP A 3 -0.73 6.59 13.66
C ASP A 3 0.15 5.59 12.90
N PHE A 4 0.31 5.84 11.60
CA PHE A 4 1.30 5.17 10.78
C PHE A 4 2.68 5.77 11.09
N LYS A 5 3.65 4.91 11.44
CA LYS A 5 5.00 5.34 11.85
C LYS A 5 6.02 5.40 10.70
N GLY A 6 5.59 5.17 9.46
CA GLY A 6 6.46 5.27 8.29
C GLY A 6 6.71 6.72 7.87
N THR A 7 7.34 6.90 6.71
CA THR A 7 7.69 8.21 6.17
C THR A 7 6.43 9.09 6.02
N PRO A 8 6.38 10.29 6.65
CA PRO A 8 5.21 11.17 6.57
C PRO A 8 5.06 11.78 5.17
N GLY A 9 3.98 12.52 4.94
CA GLY A 9 3.70 13.21 3.68
C GLY A 9 3.11 12.33 2.59
N LYS A 10 2.62 12.97 1.52
CA LYS A 10 2.11 12.27 0.33
C LYS A 10 3.25 11.55 -0.38
N TRP A 11 3.02 10.28 -0.69
CA TRP A 11 3.97 9.46 -1.44
C TRP A 11 3.68 9.58 -2.94
N SER A 12 4.74 9.57 -3.75
CA SER A 12 4.67 9.63 -5.21
C SER A 12 5.83 8.86 -5.80
N PHE A 13 5.80 8.64 -7.11
CA PHE A 13 6.90 7.97 -7.79
C PHE A 13 7.33 8.72 -9.06
N SER A 14 8.59 8.51 -9.44
CA SER A 14 9.21 9.05 -10.64
C SER A 14 10.15 8.04 -11.28
N HIS A 15 10.34 8.16 -12.59
CA HIS A 15 11.40 7.44 -13.28
C HIS A 15 12.76 8.04 -12.93
N ASN A 16 13.70 7.19 -12.50
CA ASN A 16 15.11 7.53 -12.36
C ASN A 16 15.74 7.68 -13.76
N CYS A 17 16.82 8.46 -13.85
CA CYS A 17 17.61 8.69 -15.06
C CYS A 17 18.18 7.42 -15.72
N VAL A 18 18.22 6.29 -15.02
CA VAL A 18 18.64 4.99 -15.58
C VAL A 18 17.47 4.14 -16.11
N SER A 19 16.25 4.68 -16.13
CA SER A 19 15.12 4.04 -16.84
C SER A 19 15.31 4.11 -18.36
N ASP A 20 14.89 3.08 -19.08
CA ASP A 20 14.79 3.05 -20.53
C ASP A 20 13.50 2.34 -21.01
N ASP A 21 13.33 2.16 -22.31
CA ASP A 21 12.13 1.56 -22.91
C ASP A 21 11.88 0.10 -22.51
N ASN A 22 12.90 -0.59 -21.96
CA ASN A 22 12.85 -2.00 -21.57
C ASN A 22 12.97 -2.21 -20.06
N VAL A 23 13.48 -1.20 -19.33
CA VAL A 23 13.80 -1.28 -17.90
C VAL A 23 13.23 -0.06 -17.17
N ALA A 24 12.24 -0.30 -16.30
CA ALA A 24 11.74 0.68 -15.35
C ALA A 24 12.63 0.70 -14.11
N CYS A 25 13.16 1.88 -13.80
CA CYS A 25 13.90 2.18 -12.59
C CYS A 25 13.17 3.31 -11.86
N ILE A 26 12.46 2.99 -10.78
CA ILE A 26 11.47 3.86 -10.15
C ILE A 26 11.89 4.20 -8.73
N GLU A 27 11.84 5.48 -8.40
CA GLU A 27 12.02 5.97 -7.04
C GLU A 27 10.65 6.30 -6.44
N ILE A 28 10.43 5.87 -5.20
CA ILE A 28 9.28 6.27 -4.39
C ILE A 28 9.76 7.34 -3.40
N ASN A 29 9.13 8.51 -3.45
CA ASN A 29 9.50 9.68 -2.67
C ASN A 29 8.32 10.19 -1.84
N SER A 30 8.63 10.96 -0.80
CA SER A 30 7.62 11.69 -0.03
C SER A 30 7.80 13.20 -0.21
N SER A 31 6.67 13.92 -0.20
CA SER A 31 6.63 15.39 -0.13
C SER A 31 7.23 16.01 1.14
N GLU A 32 7.49 15.22 2.17
CA GLU A 32 7.99 15.67 3.48
C GLU A 32 9.33 14.99 3.87
N SER A 33 9.92 14.20 2.99
CA SER A 33 11.20 13.52 3.23
C SER A 33 12.20 13.81 2.12
N LEU A 34 13.46 14.00 2.50
CA LEU A 34 14.59 14.07 1.57
C LEU A 34 15.16 12.69 1.23
N HIS A 35 14.73 11.64 1.93
CA HIS A 35 15.16 10.27 1.68
C HIS A 35 14.09 9.50 0.90
N GLU A 36 14.55 8.73 -0.08
CA GLU A 36 13.73 7.77 -0.83
C GLU A 36 13.12 6.74 0.12
N ILE A 37 11.86 6.38 -0.18
CA ILE A 37 11.09 5.37 0.55
C ILE A 37 11.43 3.99 0.01
N ALA A 38 11.55 3.87 -1.31
CA ALA A 38 11.88 2.62 -1.99
C ALA A 38 12.42 2.90 -3.40
N TYR A 39 13.21 1.96 -3.90
CA TYR A 39 13.64 1.89 -5.29
C TYR A 39 13.15 0.58 -5.91
N LEU A 40 12.51 0.65 -7.06
CA LEU A 40 12.02 -0.51 -7.79
C LEU A 40 12.75 -0.61 -9.13
N GLN A 41 13.16 -1.81 -9.49
CA GLN A 41 13.79 -2.09 -10.78
C GLN A 41 13.08 -3.27 -11.45
N SER A 42 12.66 -3.08 -12.70
CA SER A 42 12.21 -4.20 -13.53
C SER A 42 13.41 -4.99 -14.06
N THR A 43 13.27 -6.30 -14.17
CA THR A 43 14.24 -7.16 -14.85
C THR A 43 14.14 -6.98 -16.37
N PRO A 44 15.28 -6.79 -17.08
CA PRO A 44 15.31 -6.75 -18.53
C PRO A 44 14.82 -8.07 -19.16
N PRO A 45 14.24 -8.01 -20.37
CA PRO A 45 13.74 -9.21 -21.08
C PRO A 45 14.80 -10.29 -21.32
N ASN A 46 16.08 -9.89 -21.32
CA ASN A 46 17.21 -10.77 -21.62
C ASN A 46 17.66 -11.62 -20.41
N ILE A 47 17.17 -11.30 -19.20
CA ILE A 47 17.61 -11.91 -17.93
C ILE A 47 16.47 -12.74 -17.30
N GLY A 48 15.21 -12.37 -17.51
CA GLY A 48 14.05 -13.11 -17.00
C GLY A 48 13.34 -13.82 -18.14
N GLY A 49 13.61 -15.11 -18.33
CA GLY A 49 13.01 -15.94 -19.38
C GLY A 49 11.52 -15.66 -19.65
N ASP A 50 11.12 -15.92 -20.90
CA ASP A 50 9.74 -15.86 -21.40
C ASP A 50 9.04 -14.48 -21.34
N GLY A 51 9.57 -13.54 -22.13
CA GLY A 51 8.76 -12.68 -23.01
C GLY A 51 7.85 -11.61 -22.38
N GLN A 52 7.79 -11.49 -21.06
CA GLN A 52 7.13 -10.37 -20.38
C GLN A 52 8.18 -9.52 -19.67
N THR A 53 8.47 -8.35 -20.22
CA THR A 53 9.17 -7.32 -19.46
C THR A 53 8.39 -7.07 -18.18
N SER A 54 9.09 -7.00 -17.04
CA SER A 54 8.44 -6.64 -15.78
C SER A 54 8.16 -5.14 -15.66
N PHE A 55 8.38 -4.38 -16.74
CA PHE A 55 8.23 -2.93 -16.80
C PHE A 55 6.85 -2.47 -16.30
N ASP A 56 5.77 -2.89 -16.97
CA ASP A 56 4.41 -2.47 -16.60
C ASP A 56 4.03 -2.92 -15.19
N LYS A 57 4.49 -4.11 -14.78
CA LYS A 57 4.26 -4.63 -13.42
C LYS A 57 4.99 -3.77 -12.38
N THR A 58 6.21 -3.32 -12.67
CA THR A 58 6.97 -2.41 -11.80
C THR A 58 6.25 -1.06 -11.65
N ILE A 59 5.71 -0.50 -12.74
CA ILE A 59 4.91 0.73 -12.67
C ILE A 59 3.63 0.53 -11.86
N ALA A 60 2.91 -0.58 -12.08
CA ALA A 60 1.70 -0.89 -11.31
C ALA A 60 2.01 -1.04 -9.80
N ASN A 61 3.13 -1.67 -9.45
CA ASN A 61 3.58 -1.77 -8.07
C ASN A 61 3.94 -0.40 -7.48
N ALA A 62 4.58 0.48 -8.25
CA ALA A 62 4.90 1.84 -7.81
C ALA A 62 3.63 2.65 -7.49
N HIS A 63 2.59 2.54 -8.32
CA HIS A 63 1.27 3.13 -8.02
C HIS A 63 0.69 2.61 -6.70
N LEU A 64 0.72 1.28 -6.48
CA LEU A 64 0.19 0.68 -5.26
C LEU A 64 0.97 1.14 -4.01
N ILE A 65 2.30 1.20 -4.09
CA ILE A 65 3.14 1.66 -2.99
C ILE A 65 2.86 3.14 -2.70
N ALA A 66 2.81 4.00 -3.73
CA ALA A 66 2.52 5.42 -3.55
C ALA A 66 1.13 5.66 -2.91
N ALA A 67 0.14 4.82 -3.21
CA ALA A 67 -1.19 4.90 -2.60
C ALA A 67 -1.28 4.25 -1.20
N ALA A 68 -0.25 3.56 -0.72
CA ALA A 68 -0.33 2.75 0.50
C ALA A 68 -0.72 3.52 1.76
N PRO A 69 -0.22 4.74 2.03
CA PRO A 69 -0.66 5.53 3.18
C PRO A 69 -2.15 5.90 3.11
N ASP A 70 -2.61 6.34 1.95
CA ASP A 70 -4.02 6.72 1.73
C ASP A 70 -4.95 5.51 1.85
N LEU A 71 -4.52 4.35 1.33
CA LEU A 71 -5.25 3.09 1.46
C LEU A 71 -5.35 2.63 2.91
N LEU A 72 -4.28 2.78 3.71
CA LEU A 72 -4.30 2.47 5.13
C LEU A 72 -5.26 3.38 5.89
N ASP A 73 -5.21 4.69 5.63
CA ASP A 73 -6.11 5.67 6.24
C ASP A 73 -7.58 5.39 5.91
N ALA A 74 -7.88 5.16 4.63
CA ALA A 74 -9.21 4.82 4.15
C ALA A 74 -9.73 3.50 4.76
N LEU A 75 -8.88 2.47 4.83
CA LEU A 75 -9.25 1.18 5.43
C LEU A 75 -9.52 1.30 6.93
N GLN A 76 -8.69 2.06 7.67
CA GLN A 76 -8.93 2.35 9.08
C GLN A 76 -10.25 3.11 9.29
N SER A 77 -10.52 4.12 8.47
CA SER A 77 -11.78 4.89 8.51
C SER A 77 -13.01 4.01 8.24
N LEU A 78 -12.96 3.20 7.19
CA LEU A 78 -14.05 2.27 6.84
C LEU A 78 -14.29 1.25 7.95
N PHE A 79 -13.21 0.66 8.48
CA PHE A 79 -13.30 -0.33 9.55
C PHE A 79 -13.93 0.28 10.81
N GLU A 80 -13.48 1.47 11.22
CA GLU A 80 -13.98 2.16 12.41
C GLU A 80 -15.46 2.54 12.26
N ASN A 81 -15.87 3.10 11.11
CA ASN A 81 -17.27 3.44 10.85
C ASN A 81 -18.17 2.21 10.88
N TYR A 82 -17.72 1.10 10.29
CA TYR A 82 -18.51 -0.12 10.27
C TYR A 82 -18.56 -0.78 11.66
N LYS A 83 -17.46 -0.71 12.43
CA LYS A 83 -17.43 -1.14 13.82
C LYS A 83 -18.42 -0.33 14.66
N GLN A 84 -18.47 0.98 14.51
CA GLN A 84 -19.44 1.84 15.22
C GLN A 84 -20.89 1.47 14.90
N LEU A 85 -21.19 1.13 13.65
CA LEU A 85 -22.52 0.64 13.26
C LEU A 85 -22.85 -0.72 13.89
N ALA A 86 -21.87 -1.63 13.96
CA ALA A 86 -22.04 -2.92 14.62
C ALA A 86 -22.29 -2.75 16.13
N ASP A 87 -21.51 -1.88 16.76
CA ASP A 87 -21.54 -1.61 18.19
C ASP A 87 -22.72 -0.70 18.62
N SER A 88 -23.48 -0.13 17.67
CA SER A 88 -24.68 0.68 17.98
C SER A 88 -25.82 -0.14 18.60
N GLY A 89 -25.76 -1.47 18.46
CA GLY A 89 -26.82 -2.40 18.89
C GLY A 89 -27.87 -2.66 17.81
N ASP A 90 -27.89 -1.90 16.72
CA ASP A 90 -28.84 -2.10 15.61
C ASP A 90 -28.58 -3.41 14.84
N ALA A 91 -27.36 -3.91 14.92
CA ALA A 91 -26.94 -5.16 14.26
C ALA A 91 -27.11 -6.41 15.14
N GLY A 92 -27.83 -6.35 16.26
CA GLY A 92 -28.21 -7.54 17.04
C GLY A 92 -27.04 -8.32 17.65
N ASN A 93 -26.12 -7.64 18.35
CA ASN A 93 -24.89 -8.18 18.93
C ASN A 93 -23.86 -8.71 17.92
N TRP A 94 -23.99 -8.33 16.65
CA TRP A 94 -22.99 -8.62 15.63
C TRP A 94 -21.69 -7.84 15.91
N ARG A 95 -20.55 -8.52 15.81
CA ARG A 95 -19.22 -7.92 16.03
C ARG A 95 -18.41 -8.05 14.75
N LEU A 96 -18.05 -6.90 14.16
CA LEU A 96 -17.28 -6.86 12.93
C LEU A 96 -15.97 -7.66 13.04
N GLU A 97 -15.32 -7.63 14.21
CA GLU A 97 -14.06 -8.32 14.44
C GLU A 97 -14.16 -9.84 14.43
N ASP A 98 -15.37 -10.40 14.61
CA ASP A 98 -15.60 -11.84 14.57
C ASP A 98 -15.86 -12.35 13.15
N GLU A 99 -16.15 -11.44 12.21
CA GLU A 99 -16.45 -11.75 10.82
C GLU A 99 -15.20 -11.92 9.94
N PRO A 100 -15.26 -12.78 8.90
CA PRO A 100 -14.13 -12.98 7.99
C PRO A 100 -13.58 -11.68 7.38
N ALA A 101 -14.48 -10.76 6.98
CA ALA A 101 -14.09 -9.48 6.40
C ALA A 101 -13.40 -8.56 7.43
N GLY A 102 -13.94 -8.48 8.66
CA GLY A 102 -13.34 -7.67 9.71
C GLY A 102 -12.00 -8.23 10.19
N LYS A 103 -11.86 -9.56 10.31
CA LYS A 103 -10.57 -10.21 10.59
C LYS A 103 -9.52 -9.89 9.54
N LYS A 104 -9.89 -9.95 8.26
CA LYS A 104 -8.98 -9.64 7.14
C LYS A 104 -8.57 -8.15 7.14
N ALA A 105 -9.51 -7.25 7.40
CA ALA A 105 -9.22 -5.82 7.49
C ALA A 105 -8.30 -5.51 8.69
N LEU A 106 -8.60 -6.06 9.87
CA LEU A 106 -7.81 -5.86 11.08
C LEU A 106 -6.39 -6.43 10.92
N HIS A 107 -6.24 -7.59 10.29
CA HIS A 107 -4.95 -8.16 9.93
C HIS A 107 -4.15 -7.21 9.02
N ALA A 108 -4.73 -6.77 7.90
CA ALA A 108 -4.07 -5.85 6.98
C ALA A 108 -3.65 -4.51 7.66
N ILE A 109 -4.52 -3.94 8.50
CA ILE A 109 -4.20 -2.74 9.29
C ILE A 109 -3.04 -3.02 10.26
N ASN A 110 -3.07 -4.13 11.00
CA ASN A 110 -2.01 -4.46 11.95
C ASN A 110 -0.67 -4.71 11.25
N LYS A 111 -0.68 -5.40 10.10
CA LYS A 111 0.49 -5.58 9.24
C LYS A 111 1.11 -4.25 8.83
N ALA A 112 0.29 -3.35 8.28
CA ALA A 112 0.74 -2.04 7.81
C ALA A 112 1.27 -1.15 8.95
N LEU A 113 0.76 -1.33 10.17
CA LEU A 113 1.22 -0.63 11.38
C LEU A 113 2.39 -1.33 12.09
N GLY A 114 2.89 -2.46 11.57
CA GLY A 114 3.99 -3.23 12.16
C GLY A 114 3.65 -3.87 13.51
N LYS A 115 2.42 -4.36 13.67
CA LYS A 115 1.91 -4.97 14.92
C LYS A 115 1.73 -6.50 14.84
N GLU A 116 2.25 -7.11 13.77
CA GLU A 116 2.20 -8.56 13.54
C GLU A 116 3.42 -9.28 14.09
#